data_AF-A0A8E0RU71-F1
#
_entry.id   AF-A0A8E0RU71-F1
#
_cell.length_a   1.000
_cell.length_b   1.000
_cell.length_c   1.000
_cell.angle_alpha   90.00
_cell.angle_beta   90.00
_cell.angle_gamma   90.00
#
_symmetry.space_group_name_H-M   'P 1'
#
loop_
_entity.id
_entity.type
_entity.pdbx_description
1 polymer ?
#
loop_
_entity_poly.entity_id
_entity_poly.type
_entity_poly.pdbx_seq_one_letter_code
_entity_poly.pdbx_strand_id
1 'polypeptide(L)'
;MFVFRLDTFELKYNGQSSAPLSAPIDVPLTNNGIAWPSDVSRKFGKPSASTWANTVKPESWSKTALERSPDAYSGDEELLVWMRVAALPTFRKLHRILVTQGHFSNGLPAGNYTVNIGYAYPVTQFGGTKRFIISTSSWLGGRNPTLGIAYLVMGSISLLLGLLFLGLHCRFPRRWVFLTFCT
;
A
#
# COMPACT_ATOMS: atom_id res chain seq x y z
N MET A 1 0.66 -24.25 -4.79
CA MET A 1 -0.59 -24.11 -4.02
C MET A 1 -0.88 -22.64 -3.84
N PHE A 2 -2.03 -22.14 -4.30
CA PHE A 2 -2.46 -20.76 -4.05
C PHE A 2 -3.16 -20.71 -2.69
N VAL A 3 -2.64 -19.90 -1.77
CA VAL A 3 -3.23 -19.76 -0.44
C VAL A 3 -3.62 -18.29 -0.25
N PHE A 4 -4.91 -18.06 -0.03
CA PHE A 4 -5.44 -16.74 0.27
C PHE A 4 -5.31 -16.46 1.77
N ARG A 5 -4.96 -15.23 2.13
CA ARG A 5 -4.95 -14.81 3.54
C ARG A 5 -6.39 -14.58 4.00
N LEU A 6 -6.82 -15.34 5.00
CA LEU A 6 -8.16 -15.25 5.59
C LEU A 6 -8.19 -14.62 6.99
N ASP A 7 -7.08 -14.05 7.45
CA ASP A 7 -7.02 -13.37 8.75
C ASP A 7 -7.97 -12.17 8.79
N THR A 8 -8.72 -12.00 9.88
CA THR A 8 -9.58 -10.83 10.10
C THR A 8 -8.92 -9.82 11.03
N PHE A 9 -9.18 -8.54 10.81
CA PHE A 9 -8.62 -7.45 11.63
C PHE A 9 -9.73 -6.51 12.08
N GLU A 10 -9.80 -6.28 13.40
CA GLU A 10 -10.69 -5.34 14.05
C GLU A 10 -9.85 -4.36 14.88
N LEU A 11 -10.13 -3.07 14.74
CA LEU A 11 -9.38 -2.02 15.42
C LEU A 11 -10.33 -1.23 16.32
N LYS A 12 -9.99 -1.14 17.61
CA LYS A 12 -10.77 -0.42 18.62
C LYS A 12 -9.93 0.67 19.27
N TYR A 13 -10.53 1.81 19.54
CA TYR A 13 -9.93 2.96 20.21
C TYR A 13 -10.36 3.02 21.67
N ASN A 14 -9.40 3.02 22.59
CA ASN A 14 -9.64 2.97 24.03
C ASN A 14 -9.47 4.34 24.72
N GLY A 15 -9.10 5.39 23.97
CA GLY A 15 -8.81 6.71 24.54
C GLY A 15 -7.36 6.93 24.91
N GLN A 16 -7.08 8.09 25.51
CA GLN A 16 -5.74 8.42 26.00
C GLN A 16 -5.49 7.76 27.36
N SER A 17 -4.23 7.49 27.67
CA SER A 17 -3.86 6.88 28.95
C SER A 17 -4.26 7.72 30.17
N SER A 18 -4.39 9.04 30.02
CA SER A 18 -4.82 9.98 31.07
C SER A 18 -6.34 10.05 31.25
N ALA A 19 -7.10 9.63 30.24
CA ALA A 19 -8.56 9.65 30.23
C ALA A 19 -9.08 8.45 29.41
N PRO A 20 -9.04 7.23 29.99
CA PRO A 20 -9.52 6.04 29.30
C PRO A 20 -11.04 6.16 29.07
N LEU A 21 -11.51 5.74 27.90
CA LEU A 21 -12.94 5.67 27.63
C LEU A 21 -13.55 4.46 28.35
N SER A 22 -14.76 4.65 28.92
CA SER A 22 -15.51 3.57 29.58
C SER A 22 -15.89 2.44 28.63
N ALA A 23 -16.01 2.73 27.33
CA ALA A 23 -16.26 1.75 26.27
C ALA A 23 -15.35 2.03 25.05
N PRO A 24 -14.68 1.01 24.49
CA PRO A 24 -13.90 1.15 23.27
C PRO A 24 -14.78 1.56 22.08
N ILE A 25 -14.29 2.50 21.27
CA ILE A 25 -14.94 2.93 20.04
C ILE A 25 -14.38 2.12 18.87
N ASP A 26 -15.24 1.49 18.08
CA ASP A 26 -14.82 0.80 16.86
C ASP A 26 -14.35 1.80 15.80
N VAL A 27 -13.16 1.56 15.24
CA VAL A 27 -12.61 2.43 14.20
C VAL A 27 -13.31 2.13 12.87
N PRO A 28 -13.90 3.13 12.19
CA PRO A 28 -14.59 2.92 10.92
C PRO A 28 -13.57 2.61 9.82
N LEU A 29 -13.52 1.34 9.43
CA LEU A 29 -12.62 0.83 8.41
C LEU A 29 -13.43 0.34 7.21
N THR A 30 -13.08 0.79 6.01
CA THR A 30 -13.70 0.33 4.76
C THR A 30 -12.79 -0.66 4.03
N ASN A 31 -13.41 -1.63 3.37
CA ASN A 31 -12.78 -2.56 2.42
C ASN A 31 -13.03 -2.16 0.96
N ASN A 32 -13.78 -1.09 0.69
CA ASN A 32 -14.03 -0.57 -0.65
C ASN A 32 -12.95 0.43 -1.06
N GLY A 33 -12.56 0.43 -2.33
CA GLY A 33 -11.52 1.31 -2.88
C GLY A 33 -10.08 0.94 -2.48
N ILE A 34 -9.85 -0.31 -2.06
CA ILE A 34 -8.52 -0.86 -1.76
C ILE A 34 -7.85 -1.46 -3.00
N ALA A 35 -8.64 -1.96 -3.95
CA ALA A 35 -8.17 -2.50 -5.22
C ALA A 35 -8.06 -1.39 -6.27
N TRP A 36 -7.29 -1.66 -7.32
CA TRP A 36 -7.17 -0.72 -8.43
C TRP A 36 -8.49 -0.66 -9.21
N PRO A 37 -8.99 0.53 -9.60
CA PRO A 37 -10.24 0.64 -10.35
C PRO A 37 -10.25 -0.19 -11.64
N SER A 38 -9.11 -0.31 -12.31
CA SER A 38 -8.93 -1.15 -13.50
C SER A 38 -9.00 -2.65 -13.21
N ASP A 39 -8.55 -3.08 -12.03
CA ASP A 39 -8.65 -4.47 -11.60
C ASP A 39 -10.14 -4.82 -11.40
N VAL A 40 -10.87 -3.98 -10.66
CA VAL A 40 -12.31 -4.17 -10.36
C VAL A 40 -13.20 -4.11 -11.62
N SER A 41 -12.95 -3.15 -12.51
CA SER A 41 -13.83 -2.88 -13.65
C SER A 41 -13.51 -3.69 -14.90
N ARG A 42 -12.24 -4.01 -15.16
CA ARG A 42 -11.80 -4.55 -16.46
C ARG A 42 -11.10 -5.89 -16.35
N LYS A 43 -10.19 -6.06 -15.39
CA LYS A 43 -9.32 -7.25 -15.33
C LYS A 43 -10.05 -8.46 -14.76
N PHE A 44 -10.77 -8.26 -13.66
CA PHE A 44 -11.54 -9.31 -13.02
C PHE A 44 -12.98 -9.19 -13.49
N GLY A 45 -13.40 -10.16 -14.32
CA GLY A 45 -14.75 -10.20 -14.86
C GLY A 45 -15.81 -10.46 -13.78
N LYS A 46 -17.08 -10.20 -14.13
CA LYS A 46 -18.26 -10.42 -13.30
C LYS A 46 -19.05 -11.64 -13.81
N PRO A 47 -18.62 -12.88 -13.51
CA PRO A 47 -19.37 -14.06 -13.92
C PRO A 47 -20.74 -14.09 -13.23
N SER A 48 -21.78 -14.48 -13.96
CA SER A 48 -23.13 -14.66 -13.40
C SER A 48 -23.13 -15.73 -12.31
N ALA A 49 -24.05 -15.63 -11.34
CA ALA A 49 -24.21 -16.61 -10.26
C ALA A 49 -24.34 -18.06 -10.78
N SER A 50 -24.98 -18.25 -11.95
CA SER A 50 -25.14 -19.55 -12.60
C SER A 50 -23.81 -20.22 -13.01
N THR A 51 -22.76 -19.43 -13.26
CA THR A 51 -21.43 -19.95 -13.62
C THR A 51 -20.79 -20.73 -12.48
N TRP A 52 -21.18 -20.43 -11.24
CA TRP A 52 -20.59 -21.01 -10.03
C TRP A 52 -21.23 -22.33 -9.59
N ALA A 53 -22.39 -22.69 -10.14
CA ALA A 53 -23.16 -23.87 -9.72
C ALA A 53 -22.38 -25.19 -9.83
N ASN A 54 -21.45 -25.28 -10.79
CA ASN A 54 -20.61 -26.46 -11.03
C ASN A 54 -19.17 -26.28 -10.54
N THR A 55 -18.93 -25.33 -9.64
CA THR A 55 -17.59 -25.04 -9.11
C THR A 55 -17.49 -25.36 -7.64
N VAL A 56 -16.31 -25.78 -7.20
CA VAL A 56 -16.00 -26.04 -5.79
C VAL A 56 -15.01 -24.99 -5.31
N LYS A 57 -15.16 -24.56 -4.05
CA LYS A 57 -14.19 -23.66 -3.43
C LYS A 57 -12.80 -24.32 -3.35
N PRO A 58 -11.73 -23.52 -3.35
CA PRO A 58 -10.40 -24.02 -3.01
C PRO A 58 -10.39 -24.63 -1.60
N GLU A 59 -9.59 -25.67 -1.40
CA GLU A 59 -9.49 -26.41 -0.13
C GLU A 59 -9.10 -25.51 1.06
N SER A 60 -8.23 -24.51 0.82
CA SER A 60 -7.78 -23.58 1.84
C SER A 60 -8.81 -22.51 2.23
N TRP A 61 -9.96 -22.45 1.55
CA TRP A 61 -10.97 -21.42 1.78
C TRP A 61 -12.06 -21.89 2.75
N SER A 62 -12.39 -21.06 3.73
CA SER A 62 -13.51 -21.33 4.64
C SER A 62 -14.87 -21.14 3.95
N LYS A 63 -15.00 -20.06 3.17
CA LYS A 63 -16.21 -19.67 2.43
C LYS A 63 -16.00 -19.72 0.93
N THR A 64 -17.07 -19.94 0.17
CA THR A 64 -17.08 -19.80 -1.29
C THR A 64 -16.98 -18.32 -1.71
N ALA A 65 -16.68 -18.06 -2.99
CA ALA A 65 -16.58 -16.69 -3.49
C ALA A 65 -17.91 -15.92 -3.37
N LEU A 66 -19.05 -16.59 -3.62
CA LEU A 66 -20.39 -16.01 -3.56
C LEU A 66 -20.87 -15.75 -2.12
N GLU A 67 -20.50 -16.59 -1.16
CA GLU A 67 -20.81 -16.37 0.27
C GLU A 67 -20.04 -15.19 0.86
N ARG A 68 -18.92 -14.81 0.24
CA ARG A 68 -18.05 -13.74 0.71
C ARG A 68 -18.48 -12.38 0.18
N SER A 69 -18.90 -12.32 -1.09
CA SER A 69 -19.50 -11.13 -1.69
C SER A 69 -20.56 -11.54 -2.72
N PRO A 70 -21.73 -10.88 -2.76
CA PRO A 70 -22.76 -11.15 -3.78
C PRO A 70 -22.23 -11.04 -5.22
N ASP A 71 -21.29 -10.12 -5.44
CA ASP A 71 -20.63 -9.90 -6.74
C ASP A 71 -19.33 -10.72 -6.91
N ALA A 72 -19.18 -11.78 -6.10
CA ALA A 72 -18.06 -12.71 -6.09
C ALA A 72 -16.67 -12.02 -6.08
N TYR A 73 -15.93 -12.06 -7.19
CA TYR A 73 -14.59 -11.47 -7.30
C TYR A 73 -14.63 -9.94 -7.36
N SER A 74 -15.61 -9.36 -8.05
CA SER A 74 -15.64 -7.91 -8.27
C SER A 74 -16.08 -7.14 -7.04
N GLY A 75 -16.95 -7.73 -6.21
CA GLY A 75 -17.35 -7.14 -4.94
C GLY A 75 -16.42 -7.48 -3.78
N ASP A 76 -15.30 -8.16 -4.03
CA ASP A 76 -14.34 -8.49 -2.99
C ASP A 76 -12.93 -8.06 -3.36
N GLU A 77 -12.69 -6.79 -3.06
CA GLU A 77 -11.43 -6.14 -3.36
C GLU A 77 -10.24 -6.71 -2.57
N GLU A 78 -10.45 -7.30 -1.39
CA GLU A 78 -9.37 -7.88 -0.57
C GLU A 78 -8.73 -9.05 -1.31
N LEU A 79 -9.55 -9.87 -1.98
CA LEU A 79 -9.05 -10.93 -2.84
C LEU A 79 -8.36 -10.38 -4.08
N LEU A 80 -8.89 -9.33 -4.71
CA LEU A 80 -8.25 -8.72 -5.88
C LEU A 80 -6.84 -8.20 -5.53
N VAL A 81 -6.70 -7.54 -4.38
CA VAL A 81 -5.40 -7.11 -3.86
C VAL A 81 -4.47 -8.31 -3.61
N TRP A 82 -5.00 -9.44 -3.15
CA TRP A 82 -4.21 -10.65 -2.96
C TRP A 82 -3.75 -11.28 -4.27
N MET A 83 -4.62 -11.33 -5.28
CA MET A 83 -4.32 -11.87 -6.62
C MET A 83 -3.18 -11.14 -7.33
N ARG A 84 -2.92 -9.86 -6.99
CA ARG A 84 -1.77 -9.12 -7.51
C ARG A 84 -0.47 -9.63 -6.89
N VAL A 85 0.28 -10.45 -7.64
CA VAL A 85 1.57 -11.00 -7.20
C VAL A 85 2.55 -9.88 -6.85
N ALA A 86 3.23 -10.01 -5.72
CA ALA A 86 4.27 -9.09 -5.30
C ALA A 86 5.62 -9.50 -5.91
N ALA A 87 6.45 -8.52 -6.28
CA ALA A 87 7.76 -8.78 -6.88
C ALA A 87 8.83 -9.23 -5.87
N LEU A 88 8.62 -8.99 -4.57
CA LEU A 88 9.58 -9.31 -3.50
C LEU A 88 8.97 -10.30 -2.49
N PRO A 89 9.82 -11.12 -1.82
CA PRO A 89 9.35 -12.08 -0.80
C PRO A 89 8.77 -11.38 0.44
N THR A 90 9.32 -10.23 0.81
CA THR A 90 8.76 -9.35 1.84
C THR A 90 7.84 -8.33 1.16
N PHE A 91 6.53 -8.51 1.31
CA PHE A 91 5.55 -7.62 0.70
C PHE A 91 4.49 -7.17 1.71
N ARG A 92 3.85 -6.04 1.39
CA ARG A 92 2.69 -5.52 2.10
C ARG A 92 1.52 -5.42 1.13
N LYS A 93 0.33 -5.70 1.62
CA LYS A 93 -0.94 -5.60 0.88
C LYS A 93 -1.89 -4.77 1.70
N LEU A 94 -2.61 -3.87 1.04
CA LEU A 94 -3.64 -3.04 1.67
C LEU A 94 -4.82 -3.93 2.07
N HIS A 95 -5.33 -3.75 3.28
CA HIS A 95 -6.46 -4.54 3.80
C HIS A 95 -7.68 -3.66 4.05
N ARG A 96 -7.52 -2.55 4.77
CA ARG A 96 -8.58 -1.59 5.07
C ARG A 96 -8.08 -0.16 4.91
N ILE A 97 -9.00 0.76 4.62
CA ILE A 97 -8.76 2.21 4.65
C ILE A 97 -9.60 2.80 5.78
N LEU A 98 -9.03 3.77 6.51
CA LEU A 98 -9.77 4.53 7.52
C LEU A 98 -10.79 5.44 6.84
N VAL A 99 -12.04 5.38 7.28
CA VAL A 99 -13.07 6.32 6.87
C VAL A 99 -13.04 7.53 7.80
N THR A 100 -12.77 8.72 7.24
CA THR A 100 -12.66 9.96 8.02
C THR A 100 -14.04 10.48 8.40
N GLN A 101 -14.56 10.04 9.54
CA GLN A 101 -15.88 10.42 10.05
C GLN A 101 -15.87 10.56 11.58
N GLY A 102 -16.69 11.47 12.10
CA GLY A 102 -16.89 11.67 13.55
C GLY A 102 -15.58 11.91 14.31
N HIS A 103 -15.32 11.08 15.32
CA HIS A 103 -14.10 11.11 16.13
C HIS A 103 -12.79 10.89 15.34
N PHE A 104 -12.87 10.40 14.09
CA PHE A 104 -11.73 10.09 13.23
C PHE A 104 -11.63 11.00 12.01
N SER A 105 -12.25 12.20 12.04
CA SER A 105 -12.22 13.16 10.94
C SER A 105 -10.81 13.57 10.51
N ASN A 106 -9.91 13.76 11.48
CA ASN A 106 -8.51 14.11 11.27
C ASN A 106 -7.57 12.89 11.27
N GLY A 107 -8.11 11.68 11.11
CA GLY A 107 -7.37 10.43 11.19
C GLY A 107 -7.47 9.75 12.55
N LEU A 108 -6.47 8.93 12.89
CA LEU A 108 -6.40 8.23 14.17
C LEU A 108 -5.88 9.19 15.26
N PRO A 109 -6.69 9.58 16.26
CA PRO A 109 -6.22 10.41 17.36
C PRO A 109 -5.11 9.74 18.18
N ALA A 110 -4.31 10.54 18.88
CA ALA A 110 -3.32 9.99 19.80
C ALA A 110 -4.02 9.31 20.98
N GLY A 111 -3.70 8.05 21.22
CA GLY A 111 -4.21 7.27 22.34
C GLY A 111 -3.91 5.78 22.19
N ASN A 112 -4.57 4.99 23.02
CA ASN A 112 -4.41 3.55 23.07
C ASN A 112 -5.41 2.87 22.13
N TYR A 113 -4.91 1.88 21.40
CA TYR A 113 -5.69 1.09 20.47
C TYR A 113 -5.53 -0.39 20.77
N THR A 114 -6.61 -1.15 20.58
CA THR A 114 -6.60 -2.60 20.61
C THR A 114 -6.84 -3.13 19.21
N VAL A 115 -5.97 -4.04 18.77
CA VAL A 115 -6.12 -4.76 17.50
C VAL A 115 -6.52 -6.19 17.81
N ASN A 116 -7.74 -6.55 17.45
CA ASN A 116 -8.22 -7.93 17.51
C ASN A 116 -7.96 -8.59 16.16
N ILE A 117 -7.26 -9.72 16.18
CA ILE A 117 -6.87 -10.46 14.97
C ILE A 117 -7.47 -11.86 15.02
N GLY A 118 -8.34 -12.18 14.07
CA GLY A 118 -8.79 -13.55 13.84
C GLY A 118 -7.72 -14.31 13.06
N TYR A 119 -7.01 -15.22 13.74
CA TYR A 119 -5.89 -15.95 13.15
C TYR A 119 -6.39 -17.15 12.33
N ALA A 120 -6.39 -17.03 11.00
CA ALA A 120 -6.88 -18.07 10.07
C ALA A 120 -5.83 -18.48 9.03
N TYR A 121 -4.66 -17.85 9.00
CA TYR A 121 -3.58 -18.15 8.06
C TYR A 121 -2.28 -18.53 8.79
N PRO A 122 -1.98 -19.82 9.00
CA PRO A 122 -0.77 -20.26 9.68
C PRO A 122 0.47 -20.06 8.80
N VAL A 123 1.49 -19.38 9.34
CA VAL A 123 2.75 -19.10 8.63
C VAL A 123 3.95 -19.90 9.15
N THR A 124 3.75 -20.63 10.25
CA THR A 124 4.80 -21.38 10.94
C THR A 124 5.37 -22.51 10.10
N GLN A 125 4.53 -23.13 9.25
CA GLN A 125 4.91 -24.27 8.39
C GLN A 125 6.01 -23.93 7.39
N PHE A 126 6.12 -22.66 6.98
CA PHE A 126 7.12 -22.19 6.02
C PHE A 126 8.07 -21.14 6.62
N GLY A 127 8.12 -21.05 7.97
CA GLY A 127 9.01 -20.12 8.68
C GLY A 127 8.71 -18.63 8.42
N GLY A 128 7.48 -18.30 8.00
CA GLY A 128 7.09 -16.93 7.68
C GLY A 128 6.80 -16.09 8.92
N THR A 129 6.85 -14.76 8.75
CA THR A 129 6.40 -13.81 9.78
C THR A 129 5.29 -12.92 9.24
N LYS A 130 4.32 -12.57 10.11
CA LYS A 130 3.23 -11.63 9.79
C LYS A 130 3.43 -10.35 10.60
N ARG A 131 3.14 -9.21 9.98
CA ARG A 131 3.18 -7.90 10.62
C ARG A 131 1.92 -7.12 10.26
N PHE A 132 1.34 -6.45 11.24
CA PHE A 132 0.27 -5.48 11.05
C PHE A 132 0.89 -4.08 11.03
N ILE A 133 0.59 -3.29 10.00
CA ILE A 133 1.21 -1.99 9.77
C ILE A 133 0.10 -0.98 9.52
N ILE A 134 0.09 0.09 10.30
CA ILE A 134 -0.74 1.28 10.06
C ILE A 134 0.18 2.35 9.46
N SER A 135 -0.22 2.94 8.34
CA SER A 135 0.53 4.00 7.69
C SER A 135 -0.39 4.98 7.00
N THR A 136 -0.03 6.25 7.04
CA THR A 136 -0.64 7.28 6.19
C THR A 136 0.03 7.28 4.82
N SER A 137 -0.74 7.55 3.76
CA SER A 137 -0.19 7.79 2.43
C SER A 137 -0.10 9.29 2.19
N SER A 138 1.03 9.75 1.66
CA SER A 138 1.16 11.09 1.12
C SER A 138 1.08 11.06 -0.41
N TRP A 139 1.17 12.22 -1.05
CA TRP A 139 1.16 12.32 -2.52
C TRP A 139 2.26 11.48 -3.20
N LEU A 140 3.44 11.39 -2.57
CA LEU A 140 4.56 10.55 -3.03
C LEU A 140 4.44 9.09 -2.58
N GLY A 141 3.31 8.71 -1.99
CA GLY A 141 3.03 7.38 -1.45
C GLY A 141 3.44 7.24 0.01
N GLY A 142 3.83 6.01 0.37
CA GLY A 142 4.27 5.66 1.72
C GLY A 142 5.69 6.13 2.03
N ARG A 143 6.12 5.96 3.28
CA ARG A 143 7.47 6.34 3.75
C ARG A 143 8.56 5.62 2.96
N ASN A 144 9.25 6.33 2.07
CA ASN A 144 10.39 5.85 1.30
C ASN A 144 11.47 6.94 1.15
N PRO A 145 12.47 7.00 2.05
CA PRO A 145 13.52 8.03 2.00
C PRO A 145 14.51 7.81 0.85
N THR A 146 14.57 6.62 0.25
CA THR A 146 15.53 6.25 -0.79
C THR A 146 15.44 7.17 -2.00
N LEU A 147 14.22 7.53 -2.40
CA LEU A 147 14.01 8.42 -3.55
C LEU A 147 14.60 9.81 -3.28
N GLY A 148 14.31 10.40 -2.12
CA GLY A 148 14.87 11.70 -1.72
C GLY A 148 16.40 11.69 -1.62
N ILE A 149 16.97 10.64 -1.02
CA ILE A 149 18.43 10.47 -0.93
C ILE A 149 19.06 10.36 -2.31
N ALA A 150 18.46 9.60 -3.24
CA ALA A 150 18.97 9.46 -4.60
C ALA A 150 19.03 10.82 -5.32
N TYR A 151 17.99 11.66 -5.20
CA TYR A 151 17.99 13.00 -5.77
C TYR A 151 19.05 13.92 -5.13
N LEU A 152 19.24 13.86 -3.81
CA LEU A 152 20.27 14.65 -3.13
C LEU A 152 21.68 14.27 -3.59
N VAL A 153 21.96 12.97 -3.71
CA VAL A 153 23.26 12.47 -4.18
C VAL A 153 23.50 12.92 -5.62
N MET A 154 22.55 12.70 -6.52
CA MET A 154 22.68 13.11 -7.92
C MET A 154 22.82 14.62 -8.09
N GLY A 155 22.08 15.41 -7.30
CA GLY A 155 22.20 16.87 -7.29
C GLY A 155 23.53 17.38 -6.73
N SER A 156 24.07 16.71 -5.71
CA SER A 156 25.39 17.06 -5.16
C SER A 156 26.52 16.80 -6.15
N ILE A 157 26.45 15.68 -6.88
CA ILE A 157 27.44 15.32 -7.91
C ILE A 157 27.40 16.35 -9.04
N SER A 158 26.20 16.68 -9.56
CA SER A 158 26.09 17.64 -10.66
C SER A 158 26.54 19.05 -10.26
N LEU A 159 26.26 19.48 -9.02
CA LEU A 159 26.71 20.78 -8.51
C LEU A 159 28.23 20.85 -8.36
N LEU A 160 28.88 19.79 -7.85
CA LEU A 160 30.34 19.70 -7.76
C LEU A 160 31.00 19.76 -9.14
N LEU A 161 30.48 19.02 -10.12
CA LEU A 161 30.96 19.09 -11.50
C LEU A 161 30.74 20.49 -12.10
N GLY A 162 29.58 21.11 -11.84
CA GLY A 162 29.28 22.48 -12.29
C GLY A 162 30.26 23.51 -11.73
N LEU A 163 30.57 23.45 -10.43
CA LEU A 163 31.57 24.32 -9.79
C LEU A 163 32.97 24.08 -10.33
N LEU A 164 33.34 22.82 -10.58
CA LEU A 164 34.63 22.47 -11.17
C LEU A 164 34.78 23.04 -12.58
N PHE A 165 33.77 22.88 -13.43
CA PHE A 165 33.78 23.47 -14.78
C PHE A 165 33.75 24.99 -14.75
N LEU A 166 32.99 25.59 -13.82
CA LEU A 166 32.96 27.04 -13.63
C LEU A 166 34.33 27.57 -13.21
N GLY A 167 34.99 26.92 -12.24
CA GLY A 167 36.34 27.27 -11.79
C GLY A 167 37.37 27.15 -12.91
N LEU A 168 37.32 26.08 -13.70
CA LEU A 168 38.16 25.91 -14.89
C LEU A 168 37.91 27.01 -15.92
N HIS A 169 36.65 27.37 -16.18
CA HIS A 169 36.28 28.43 -17.13
C HIS A 169 36.77 29.82 -16.68
N CYS A 170 36.67 30.12 -15.38
CA CYS A 170 37.20 31.36 -14.82
C CYS A 170 38.73 31.42 -14.86
N ARG A 171 39.43 30.28 -14.66
CA ARG A 171 40.89 30.23 -14.64
C ARG A 171 41.52 30.16 -16.03
N PHE A 172 40.85 29.51 -16.97
CA PHE A 172 41.22 29.39 -18.37
C PHE A 172 40.09 29.91 -19.26
N PRO A 173 39.83 31.22 -19.29
CA PRO A 173 38.86 31.80 -20.20
C PRO A 173 39.36 31.57 -21.62
N ARG A 174 38.88 30.52 -22.28
CA ARG A 174 39.09 30.34 -23.70
C ARG A 174 38.25 31.41 -24.39
N ARG A 175 38.92 32.35 -25.05
CA ARG A 175 38.29 33.25 -26.01
C ARG A 175 37.65 32.35 -27.07
N TRP A 176 36.32 32.28 -27.11
CA TRP A 176 35.61 31.66 -28.22
C TRP A 176 35.98 32.47 -29.46
N VAL A 177 37.03 32.05 -30.17
CA VAL A 177 37.22 32.45 -31.56
C VAL A 177 36.08 31.77 -32.29
N PHE A 178 34.98 32.51 -32.46
CA PHE A 178 34.01 32.24 -33.50
C PHE A 178 34.85 32.09 -34.78
N LEU A 179 35.02 30.86 -35.26
CA LEU A 179 35.45 30.61 -36.61
C LEU A 179 34.35 31.17 -37.50
N THR A 180 34.51 32.44 -37.89
CA THR A 180 33.84 33.00 -39.05
C THR A 180 34.29 32.15 -40.24
N PHE A 181 33.50 31.13 -40.57
CA PHE A 181 33.56 30.53 -41.90
C PHE A 181 33.12 31.63 -42.87
N CYS A 182 34.10 32.34 -43.44
CA CYS A 182 33.90 33.04 -44.70
C CYS A 182 33.69 31.97 -45.77
N THR A 183 32.44 31.86 -46.21
CA THR A 183 32.06 31.42 -47.57
C THR A 183 31.27 32.53 -48.20
#